data_AF-A0A3E0WSF7-F1
#
_entry.id   AF-A0A3E0WSF7-F1
#
_cell.length_a   1.000
_cell.length_b   1.000
_cell.length_c   1.000
_cell.angle_alpha   90.00
_cell.angle_beta   90.00
_cell.angle_gamma   90.00
#
_symmetry.space_group_name_H-M   'P 1'
#
loop_
_entity.id
_entity.type
_entity.pdbx_description
1 polymer ?
#
loop_
_entity_poly.entity_id
_entity_poly.type
_entity_poly.pdbx_seq_one_letter_code
_entity_poly.pdbx_strand_id
1 'polypeptide(L)'
;MRWIDSDGRQDLLAGSHIRFETLSSRDAVHAAAGGVIQGQHIDSGTDVTLDALDSVLVDYVISVGDQNIEADNRVAFRELVANGDIRVGAVQGIQGERAMADGLLRLMAGDRRHNGSLHNADLALDYVRGEAVRLYAGGRIGGHDADTPLDVAVGRELSLVGQQIAVDATQTGFDTLALDMVGANHGLADYAWLRLTTDAAVEAGQVHVEQAELVTNTSRLRINDAEVAHWLDLQTGQLHAYINNIDPRLRPVHVQIYEPYEPDTRFALDIDGRALWTDAYVSYYRPGWQVDTPTYSTDRDAWHRDVEGRSIESDLNRDLRTLAKHVEPGFVLPTPAMPARVNAWGPGDAAPRVRVGLVSIRGLEEELTVSEQETAGEEI
;
A
#
# COMPACT_ATOMS: atom_id res chain seq x y z
N MET A 1 -17.58 -41.37 10.34
CA MET A 1 -18.93 -41.57 10.92
C MET A 1 -19.92 -40.81 10.05
N ARG A 2 -21.15 -41.31 9.86
CA ARG A 2 -22.07 -40.68 8.90
C ARG A 2 -22.77 -39.45 9.47
N TRP A 3 -23.39 -39.53 10.65
CA TRP A 3 -24.10 -38.41 11.26
C TRP A 3 -23.88 -38.40 12.77
N ILE A 4 -23.63 -37.23 13.36
CA ILE A 4 -23.68 -36.98 14.81
C ILE A 4 -24.60 -35.78 15.04
N ASP A 5 -25.73 -36.04 15.71
CA ASP A 5 -26.70 -35.02 16.10
C ASP A 5 -26.85 -35.04 17.62
N SER A 6 -26.84 -33.88 18.25
CA SER A 6 -27.04 -33.75 19.69
C SER A 6 -27.78 -32.47 20.07
N ASP A 7 -28.62 -32.61 21.09
CA ASP A 7 -29.35 -31.49 21.70
C ASP A 7 -28.46 -30.57 22.58
N GLY A 8 -27.17 -30.90 22.73
CA GLY A 8 -26.21 -30.12 23.50
C GLY A 8 -24.81 -30.22 22.91
N ARG A 9 -23.81 -29.63 23.59
CA ARG A 9 -22.43 -29.51 23.11
C ARG A 9 -21.85 -30.82 22.60
N GLN A 10 -21.21 -30.76 21.44
CA GLN A 10 -20.41 -31.87 20.89
C GLN A 10 -18.92 -31.64 21.14
N ASP A 11 -18.29 -32.56 21.85
CA ASP A 11 -16.84 -32.62 22.00
C ASP A 11 -16.31 -33.89 21.31
N LEU A 12 -15.52 -33.71 20.25
CA LEU A 12 -14.85 -34.78 19.52
C LEU A 12 -13.35 -34.68 19.73
N LEU A 13 -12.78 -35.60 20.50
CA LEU A 13 -11.36 -35.62 20.79
C LEU A 13 -10.75 -36.90 20.22
N ALA A 14 -9.76 -36.77 19.35
CA ALA A 14 -9.04 -37.91 18.77
C ALA A 14 -7.53 -37.70 18.80
N GLY A 15 -6.78 -38.70 19.25
CA GLY A 15 -5.31 -38.67 19.15
C GLY A 15 -4.76 -38.77 17.73
N SER A 16 -5.61 -39.05 16.73
CA SER A 16 -5.25 -39.11 15.31
C SER A 16 -6.23 -38.29 14.48
N HIS A 17 -7.07 -38.91 13.65
CA HIS A 17 -7.97 -38.20 12.74
C HIS A 17 -9.41 -38.20 13.22
N ILE A 18 -10.13 -37.12 12.89
CA ILE A 18 -11.59 -37.03 12.99
C ILE A 18 -12.15 -37.03 11.57
N ARG A 19 -13.11 -37.92 11.30
CA ARG A 19 -13.83 -38.00 10.02
C ARG A 19 -15.33 -38.10 10.21
N PHE A 20 -16.06 -37.14 9.66
CA PHE A 20 -17.52 -37.09 9.66
C PHE A 20 -18.06 -36.67 8.28
N GLU A 21 -19.32 -36.98 8.01
CA GLU A 21 -20.06 -36.33 6.91
C GLU A 21 -20.69 -35.05 7.48
N THR A 22 -21.49 -35.19 8.53
CA THR A 22 -22.18 -34.08 9.20
C THR A 22 -22.00 -34.12 10.73
N LEU A 23 -21.73 -32.95 11.31
CA LEU A 23 -21.85 -32.66 12.75
C LEU A 23 -22.92 -31.57 12.92
N SER A 24 -23.90 -31.83 13.78
CA SER A 24 -24.97 -30.88 14.09
C SER A 24 -25.18 -30.81 15.59
N SER A 25 -25.08 -29.61 16.16
CA SER A 25 -25.27 -29.36 17.59
C SER A 25 -26.19 -28.15 17.79
N ARG A 26 -27.16 -28.25 18.71
CA ARG A 26 -27.95 -27.07 19.13
C ARG A 26 -27.17 -26.10 20.02
N ASP A 27 -26.02 -26.52 20.51
CA ASP A 27 -25.07 -25.73 21.29
C ASP A 27 -23.73 -25.75 20.53
N ALA A 28 -22.59 -25.69 21.23
CA ALA A 28 -21.28 -25.58 20.58
C ALA A 28 -20.82 -26.90 19.93
N VAL A 29 -19.95 -26.78 18.93
CA VAL A 29 -19.15 -27.89 18.38
C VAL A 29 -17.69 -27.63 18.69
N HIS A 30 -17.03 -28.59 19.30
CA HIS A 30 -15.60 -28.59 19.53
C HIS A 30 -15.00 -29.90 19.03
N ALA A 31 -14.05 -29.80 18.10
CA ALA A 31 -13.31 -30.95 17.60
C ALA A 31 -11.81 -30.68 17.70
N ALA A 32 -11.08 -31.60 18.33
CA ALA A 32 -9.63 -31.55 18.44
C ALA A 32 -9.01 -32.87 17.99
N ALA A 33 -8.03 -32.79 17.08
CA ALA A 33 -7.39 -33.95 16.46
C ALA A 33 -5.85 -33.84 16.49
N GLY A 34 -5.18 -34.93 16.90
CA GLY A 34 -3.72 -35.05 16.77
C GLY A 34 -3.23 -35.16 15.32
N GLY A 35 -4.14 -35.27 14.36
CA GLY A 35 -3.90 -35.29 12.92
C GLY A 35 -4.88 -34.38 12.20
N VAL A 36 -5.72 -34.96 11.34
CA VAL A 36 -6.61 -34.20 10.44
C VAL A 36 -8.06 -34.21 10.95
N ILE A 37 -8.71 -33.06 10.92
CA ILE A 37 -10.17 -32.95 11.00
C ILE A 37 -10.71 -32.86 9.57
N GLN A 38 -11.55 -33.81 9.17
CA GLN A 38 -12.15 -33.83 7.85
C GLN A 38 -13.66 -34.07 7.92
N GLY A 39 -14.43 -33.24 7.22
CA GLY A 39 -15.83 -33.51 7.01
C GLY A 39 -16.50 -32.57 6.01
N GLN A 40 -17.82 -32.70 5.85
CA GLN A 40 -18.55 -31.93 4.84
C GLN A 40 -19.36 -30.80 5.47
N HIS A 41 -20.01 -31.04 6.59
CA HIS A 41 -20.91 -30.05 7.18
C HIS A 41 -20.80 -30.00 8.69
N ILE A 42 -20.69 -28.79 9.22
CA ILE A 42 -20.82 -28.47 10.65
C ILE A 42 -21.92 -27.42 10.79
N ASP A 43 -22.92 -27.71 11.60
CA ASP A 43 -23.98 -26.79 12.03
C ASP A 43 -23.96 -26.68 13.55
N SER A 44 -23.81 -25.46 14.08
CA SER A 44 -23.72 -25.16 15.50
C SER A 44 -24.68 -24.05 15.89
N GLY A 45 -25.53 -24.32 16.89
CA GLY A 45 -26.42 -23.34 17.48
C GLY A 45 -25.69 -22.27 18.32
N THR A 46 -24.40 -22.45 18.60
CA THR A 46 -23.53 -21.43 19.21
C THR A 46 -22.18 -21.40 18.49
N ASP A 47 -21.06 -21.66 19.17
CA ASP A 47 -19.70 -21.50 18.64
C ASP A 47 -19.19 -22.79 17.95
N VAL A 48 -18.18 -22.65 17.09
CA VAL A 48 -17.41 -23.77 16.53
C VAL A 48 -15.93 -23.58 16.81
N THR A 49 -15.31 -24.59 17.41
CA THR A 49 -13.85 -24.65 17.61
C THR A 49 -13.27 -25.90 16.96
N LEU A 50 -12.34 -25.73 16.03
CA LEU A 50 -11.62 -26.81 15.36
C LEU A 50 -10.11 -26.64 15.58
N ASP A 51 -9.46 -27.64 16.17
CA ASP A 51 -8.02 -27.66 16.42
C ASP A 51 -7.40 -28.93 15.86
N ALA A 52 -6.49 -28.80 14.90
CA ALA A 52 -5.81 -29.92 14.27
C ALA A 52 -4.28 -29.72 14.25
N LEU A 53 -3.53 -30.71 14.73
CA LEU A 53 -2.05 -30.69 14.62
C LEU A 53 -1.54 -30.93 13.18
N ASP A 54 -2.42 -31.29 12.25
CA ASP A 54 -2.14 -31.31 10.82
C ASP A 54 -3.08 -30.33 10.11
N SER A 55 -4.24 -30.80 9.63
CA SER A 55 -5.09 -30.02 8.73
C SER A 55 -6.55 -30.00 9.16
N VAL A 56 -7.26 -28.92 8.85
CA VAL A 56 -8.73 -28.84 8.90
C VAL A 56 -9.26 -28.75 7.47
N LEU A 57 -10.04 -29.75 7.06
CA LEU A 57 -10.59 -29.91 5.71
C LEU A 57 -12.11 -30.07 5.79
N VAL A 58 -12.85 -28.96 5.69
CA VAL A 58 -14.30 -28.93 5.93
C VAL A 58 -15.03 -28.19 4.83
N ASP A 59 -16.06 -28.75 4.21
CA ASP A 59 -16.72 -28.00 3.12
C ASP A 59 -17.52 -26.82 3.68
N TYR A 60 -18.33 -27.03 4.72
CA TYR A 60 -19.22 -26.01 5.29
C TYR A 60 -19.13 -25.95 6.81
N VAL A 61 -19.01 -24.74 7.35
CA VAL A 61 -19.14 -24.47 8.79
C VAL A 61 -20.09 -23.30 9.01
N ILE A 62 -21.22 -23.58 9.65
CA ILE A 62 -22.24 -22.60 9.99
C ILE A 62 -22.36 -22.52 11.50
N SER A 63 -22.30 -21.31 12.05
CA SER A 63 -22.42 -21.05 13.49
C SER A 63 -23.28 -19.82 13.76
N VAL A 64 -24.11 -19.88 14.80
CA VAL A 64 -24.80 -18.69 15.33
C VAL A 64 -23.82 -17.81 16.12
N GLY A 65 -22.78 -18.40 16.72
CA GLY A 65 -21.72 -17.70 17.44
C GLY A 65 -20.42 -17.62 16.64
N ASP A 66 -19.30 -17.62 17.35
CA ASP A 66 -17.96 -17.45 16.81
C ASP A 66 -17.43 -18.76 16.19
N GLN A 67 -16.49 -18.62 15.25
CA GLN A 67 -15.68 -19.72 14.74
C GLN A 67 -14.21 -19.48 15.05
N ASN A 68 -13.56 -20.48 15.64
CA ASN A 68 -12.11 -20.53 15.80
C ASN A 68 -11.54 -21.81 15.19
N ILE A 69 -10.78 -21.67 14.11
CA ILE A 69 -10.24 -22.80 13.34
C ILE A 69 -8.72 -22.66 13.28
N GLU A 70 -8.01 -23.59 13.88
CA GLU A 70 -6.55 -23.61 13.91
C GLU A 70 -6.02 -24.93 13.34
N ALA A 71 -4.98 -24.84 12.50
CA ALA A 71 -4.27 -25.99 11.96
C ALA A 71 -2.75 -25.75 11.87
N ASP A 72 -1.94 -26.70 12.33
CA ASP A 72 -0.47 -26.62 12.25
C ASP A 72 0.06 -26.78 10.81
N ASN A 73 -0.76 -27.25 9.86
CA ASN A 73 -0.45 -27.35 8.43
C ASN A 73 -1.36 -26.43 7.62
N ARG A 74 -2.55 -26.88 7.20
CA ARG A 74 -3.44 -26.11 6.33
C ARG A 74 -4.89 -26.09 6.79
N VAL A 75 -5.59 -25.02 6.46
CA VAL A 75 -7.05 -24.96 6.53
C VAL A 75 -7.61 -24.86 5.11
N ALA A 76 -8.50 -25.77 4.75
CA ALA A 76 -9.23 -25.72 3.49
C ALA A 76 -10.73 -25.84 3.74
N PHE A 77 -11.50 -24.94 3.13
CA PHE A 77 -12.95 -24.97 3.20
C PHE A 77 -13.63 -24.54 1.92
N ARG A 78 -14.92 -24.82 1.78
CA ARG A 78 -15.72 -24.15 0.75
C ARG A 78 -16.36 -22.89 1.32
N GLU A 79 -17.08 -22.99 2.44
CA GLU A 79 -17.78 -21.83 3.01
C GLU A 79 -17.81 -21.82 4.54
N LEU A 80 -17.45 -20.68 5.13
CA LEU A 80 -17.58 -20.39 6.55
C LEU A 80 -18.59 -19.26 6.75
N VAL A 81 -19.58 -19.47 7.63
CA VAL A 81 -20.61 -18.47 7.96
C VAL A 81 -20.83 -18.39 9.46
N ALA A 82 -20.62 -17.20 10.04
CA ALA A 82 -20.82 -16.93 11.46
C ALA A 82 -21.60 -15.64 11.67
N ASN A 83 -22.59 -15.64 12.57
CA ASN A 83 -23.18 -14.38 13.04
C ASN A 83 -22.31 -13.67 14.11
N GLY A 84 -21.20 -14.28 14.50
CA GLY A 84 -20.15 -13.69 15.34
C GLY A 84 -18.88 -13.40 14.54
N ASP A 85 -17.74 -13.67 15.18
CA ASP A 85 -16.43 -13.53 14.57
C ASP A 85 -15.96 -14.85 13.93
N ILE A 86 -15.16 -14.75 12.86
CA ILE A 86 -14.42 -15.89 12.29
C ILE A 86 -12.93 -15.63 12.47
N ARG A 87 -12.24 -16.59 13.11
CA ARG A 87 -10.78 -16.60 13.25
C ARG A 87 -10.24 -17.90 12.68
N VAL A 88 -9.38 -17.79 11.67
CA VAL A 88 -8.71 -18.94 11.04
C VAL A 88 -7.21 -18.74 11.08
N GLY A 89 -6.48 -19.73 11.56
CA GLY A 89 -5.02 -19.78 11.56
C GLY A 89 -4.49 -21.05 10.91
N ALA A 90 -3.53 -20.91 10.00
CA ALA A 90 -2.77 -22.04 9.46
C ALA A 90 -1.32 -21.68 9.15
N VAL A 91 -0.40 -22.62 9.33
CA VAL A 91 1.04 -22.38 9.13
C VAL A 91 1.45 -22.43 7.65
N GLN A 92 0.86 -23.32 6.85
CA GLN A 92 1.22 -23.53 5.44
C GLN A 92 0.27 -22.83 4.46
N GLY A 93 -0.91 -22.42 4.90
CA GLY A 93 -1.84 -21.65 4.08
C GLY A 93 -3.31 -21.86 4.40
N ILE A 94 -4.12 -20.93 3.92
CA ILE A 94 -5.58 -20.96 4.01
C ILE A 94 -6.15 -20.92 2.60
N GLN A 95 -7.02 -21.87 2.29
CA GLN A 95 -7.74 -21.93 1.02
C GLN A 95 -9.23 -22.02 1.26
N GLY A 96 -10.02 -21.25 0.52
CA GLY A 96 -11.45 -21.54 0.44
C GLY A 96 -12.20 -20.73 -0.59
N GLU A 97 -13.51 -20.94 -0.71
CA GLU A 97 -14.31 -20.15 -1.66
C GLU A 97 -14.84 -18.90 -0.94
N ARG A 98 -15.47 -19.05 0.23
CA ARG A 98 -16.22 -17.96 0.89
C ARG A 98 -16.05 -17.95 2.42
N ALA A 99 -15.83 -16.78 3.02
CA ALA A 99 -15.92 -16.61 4.47
C ALA A 99 -16.73 -15.36 4.82
N MET A 100 -17.75 -15.50 5.66
CA MET A 100 -18.68 -14.42 6.03
C MET A 100 -18.87 -14.37 7.54
N ALA A 101 -18.42 -13.27 8.14
CA ALA A 101 -18.66 -12.95 9.54
C ALA A 101 -19.55 -11.71 9.64
N ASP A 102 -20.47 -11.66 10.60
CA ASP A 102 -21.18 -10.41 10.92
C ASP A 102 -20.27 -9.45 11.73
N GLY A 103 -19.29 -10.00 12.45
CA GLY A 103 -18.29 -9.25 13.22
C GLY A 103 -16.93 -9.15 12.52
N LEU A 104 -15.89 -9.58 13.22
CA LEU A 104 -14.52 -9.65 12.73
C LEU A 104 -14.32 -10.93 11.90
N LEU A 105 -13.77 -10.78 10.69
CA LEU A 105 -13.15 -11.86 9.95
C LEU A 105 -11.62 -11.69 10.01
N ARG A 106 -10.94 -12.64 10.66
CA ARG A 106 -9.48 -12.69 10.76
C ARG A 106 -8.94 -14.00 10.19
N LEU A 107 -8.15 -13.90 9.13
CA LEU A 107 -7.50 -15.04 8.49
C LEU A 107 -5.98 -14.85 8.55
N MET A 108 -5.26 -15.84 9.09
CA MET A 108 -3.81 -15.78 9.33
C MET A 108 -3.11 -17.00 8.72
N ALA A 109 -2.52 -16.83 7.54
CA ALA A 109 -1.67 -17.79 6.86
C ALA A 109 -0.19 -17.51 7.17
N GLY A 110 0.53 -18.51 7.68
CA GLY A 110 1.96 -18.41 7.96
C GLY A 110 2.32 -18.15 9.42
N ASP A 111 1.34 -17.91 10.30
CA ASP A 111 1.62 -17.72 11.74
C ASP A 111 1.82 -19.06 12.44
N ARG A 112 3.03 -19.27 12.96
CA ARG A 112 3.33 -20.45 13.78
C ARG A 112 3.01 -20.15 15.23
N ARG A 113 1.81 -20.52 15.67
CA ARG A 113 1.38 -20.51 17.09
C ARG A 113 1.43 -19.12 17.73
N HIS A 114 0.98 -18.10 17.00
CA HIS A 114 0.80 -16.73 17.51
C HIS A 114 2.10 -16.07 17.95
N ASN A 115 3.24 -16.43 17.31
CA ASN A 115 4.52 -15.79 17.62
C ASN A 115 4.67 -14.42 16.93
N GLY A 116 3.71 -14.05 16.08
CA GLY A 116 3.64 -12.76 15.39
C GLY A 116 4.50 -12.69 14.14
N SER A 117 5.26 -13.74 13.80
CA SER A 117 6.03 -13.82 12.56
C SER A 117 5.32 -14.68 11.53
N LEU A 118 5.07 -14.10 10.36
CA LEU A 118 4.45 -14.77 9.23
C LEU A 118 5.54 -15.44 8.38
N HIS A 119 5.50 -16.76 8.31
CA HIS A 119 6.24 -17.56 7.33
C HIS A 119 5.55 -17.51 5.97
N ASN A 120 6.31 -17.74 4.89
CA ASN A 120 5.78 -17.78 3.54
C ASN A 120 4.64 -18.82 3.42
N ALA A 121 3.42 -18.31 3.27
CA ALA A 121 2.18 -19.07 3.19
C ALA A 121 1.12 -18.18 2.56
N ASP A 122 0.27 -18.79 1.74
CA ASP A 122 -0.73 -18.06 0.96
C ASP A 122 -2.11 -18.10 1.62
N LEU A 123 -2.84 -17.02 1.40
CA LEU A 123 -4.26 -16.88 1.66
C LEU A 123 -4.96 -16.74 0.30
N ALA A 124 -5.66 -17.79 -0.10
CA ALA A 124 -6.30 -17.89 -1.40
C ALA A 124 -7.81 -18.13 -1.24
N LEU A 125 -8.61 -17.08 -1.44
CA LEU A 125 -10.07 -17.16 -1.38
C LEU A 125 -10.74 -16.38 -2.50
N ASP A 126 -11.98 -16.73 -2.83
CA ASP A 126 -12.72 -16.00 -3.86
C ASP A 126 -13.49 -14.81 -3.28
N TYR A 127 -14.06 -14.96 -2.08
CA TYR A 127 -14.88 -13.93 -1.46
C TYR A 127 -14.78 -13.93 0.07
N VAL A 128 -14.68 -12.74 0.65
CA VAL A 128 -14.78 -12.56 2.10
C VAL A 128 -15.69 -11.40 2.48
N ARG A 129 -16.37 -11.53 3.62
CA ARG A 129 -17.20 -10.47 4.20
C ARG A 129 -17.01 -10.36 5.71
N GLY A 130 -16.93 -9.13 6.21
CA GLY A 130 -16.89 -8.82 7.63
C GLY A 130 -17.16 -7.34 7.91
N GLU A 131 -17.57 -7.02 9.13
CA GLU A 131 -17.59 -5.62 9.60
C GLU A 131 -16.15 -5.09 9.68
N ALA A 132 -15.24 -5.92 10.21
CA ALA A 132 -13.79 -5.73 10.11
C ALA A 132 -13.16 -6.95 9.42
N VAL A 133 -12.31 -6.72 8.43
CA VAL A 133 -11.61 -7.77 7.69
C VAL A 133 -10.12 -7.60 7.88
N ARG A 134 -9.46 -8.63 8.42
CA ARG A 134 -8.01 -8.64 8.66
C ARG A 134 -7.40 -9.88 8.04
N LEU A 135 -6.62 -9.69 6.98
CA LEU A 135 -6.01 -10.75 6.19
C LEU A 135 -4.50 -10.68 6.35
N TYR A 136 -3.92 -11.76 6.87
CA TYR A 136 -2.50 -11.89 7.10
C TYR A 136 -1.99 -13.10 6.34
N ALA A 137 -0.99 -12.91 5.50
CA ALA A 137 -0.28 -13.97 4.79
C ALA A 137 1.21 -13.66 4.79
N GLY A 138 2.08 -14.64 5.00
CA GLY A 138 3.51 -14.40 4.78
C GLY A 138 3.91 -14.37 3.31
N GLY A 139 3.06 -14.92 2.42
CA GLY A 139 3.19 -14.89 0.97
C GLY A 139 2.11 -14.01 0.33
N ARG A 140 1.22 -14.63 -0.45
CA ARG A 140 0.18 -13.94 -1.24
C ARG A 140 -1.17 -13.85 -0.51
N ILE A 141 -1.85 -12.72 -0.68
CA ILE A 141 -3.29 -12.53 -0.46
C ILE A 141 -3.95 -12.34 -1.83
N GLY A 142 -4.88 -13.21 -2.21
CA GLY A 142 -5.63 -13.06 -3.46
C GLY A 142 -6.66 -14.16 -3.72
N GLY A 143 -7.19 -14.17 -4.95
CA GLY A 143 -8.13 -15.16 -5.46
C GLY A 143 -7.59 -16.58 -5.42
N HIS A 144 -8.47 -17.59 -5.56
CA HIS A 144 -8.02 -18.98 -5.68
C HIS A 144 -7.10 -19.18 -6.89
N ASP A 145 -7.41 -18.53 -8.00
CA ASP A 145 -6.53 -18.42 -9.16
C ASP A 145 -5.49 -17.31 -8.95
N ALA A 146 -4.23 -17.58 -9.34
CA ALA A 146 -3.09 -16.70 -9.07
C ALA A 146 -3.27 -15.26 -9.59
N ASP A 147 -3.95 -15.11 -10.73
CA ASP A 147 -4.17 -13.84 -11.42
C ASP A 147 -5.51 -13.18 -11.09
N THR A 148 -6.31 -13.78 -10.21
CA THR A 148 -7.62 -13.25 -9.82
C THR A 148 -7.49 -12.56 -8.46
N PRO A 149 -7.97 -11.33 -8.31
CA PRO A 149 -8.01 -10.69 -7.00
C PRO A 149 -9.07 -11.31 -6.09
N LEU A 150 -8.85 -11.20 -4.79
CA LEU A 150 -9.84 -11.57 -3.78
C LEU A 150 -10.94 -10.50 -3.71
N ASP A 151 -12.22 -10.90 -3.77
CA ASP A 151 -13.34 -10.00 -3.53
C ASP A 151 -13.59 -9.84 -2.02
N VAL A 152 -13.63 -8.59 -1.55
CA VAL A 152 -13.75 -8.23 -0.13
C VAL A 152 -14.93 -7.29 0.09
N ALA A 153 -15.95 -7.73 0.81
CA ALA A 153 -17.00 -6.87 1.34
C ALA A 153 -16.69 -6.46 2.79
N VAL A 154 -16.40 -5.19 3.03
CA VAL A 154 -15.94 -4.71 4.35
C VAL A 154 -16.85 -3.62 4.92
N GLY A 155 -17.13 -3.64 6.22
CA GLY A 155 -17.91 -2.59 6.88
C GLY A 155 -17.12 -1.31 7.13
N ARG A 156 -16.12 -1.39 8.01
CA ARG A 156 -15.39 -0.23 8.56
C ARG A 156 -13.86 -0.36 8.59
N GLU A 157 -13.30 -1.57 8.53
CA GLU A 157 -11.85 -1.78 8.70
C GLU A 157 -11.34 -2.87 7.77
N LEU A 158 -10.33 -2.54 6.94
CA LEU A 158 -9.62 -3.47 6.08
C LEU A 158 -8.12 -3.43 6.40
N SER A 159 -7.59 -4.53 6.92
CA SER A 159 -6.15 -4.67 7.17
C SER A 159 -5.58 -5.80 6.31
N LEU A 160 -4.58 -5.47 5.49
CA LEU A 160 -3.93 -6.37 4.55
C LEU A 160 -2.44 -6.44 4.89
N VAL A 161 -1.97 -7.64 5.23
CA VAL A 161 -0.57 -7.90 5.57
C VAL A 161 -0.07 -9.06 4.72
N GLY A 162 0.73 -8.78 3.69
CA GLY A 162 1.20 -9.78 2.73
C GLY A 162 2.39 -9.33 1.91
N GLN A 163 3.18 -10.25 1.38
CA GLN A 163 4.24 -9.91 0.41
C GLN A 163 3.65 -9.51 -0.93
N GLN A 164 2.58 -10.21 -1.35
CA GLN A 164 1.84 -9.91 -2.57
C GLN A 164 0.37 -9.77 -2.23
N ILE A 165 -0.24 -8.64 -2.61
CA ILE A 165 -1.63 -8.33 -2.27
C ILE A 165 -2.39 -8.05 -3.55
N ALA A 166 -3.51 -8.75 -3.79
CA ALA A 166 -4.41 -8.50 -4.91
C ALA A 166 -5.87 -8.58 -4.43
N VAL A 167 -6.50 -7.42 -4.25
CA VAL A 167 -7.82 -7.28 -3.63
C VAL A 167 -8.72 -6.32 -4.41
N ASP A 168 -9.94 -6.77 -4.72
CA ASP A 168 -11.07 -5.92 -5.09
C ASP A 168 -11.96 -5.77 -3.85
N ALA A 169 -11.99 -4.58 -3.24
CA ALA A 169 -12.75 -4.29 -2.04
C ALA A 169 -13.98 -3.42 -2.33
N THR A 170 -15.09 -3.72 -1.69
CA THR A 170 -16.29 -2.88 -1.66
C THR A 170 -16.67 -2.60 -0.20
N GLN A 171 -16.75 -1.32 0.15
CA GLN A 171 -17.26 -0.93 1.45
C GLN A 171 -18.79 -1.06 1.50
N THR A 172 -19.29 -1.68 2.55
CA THR A 172 -20.72 -1.90 2.79
C THR A 172 -21.29 -0.97 3.86
N GLY A 173 -20.43 -0.37 4.69
CA GLY A 173 -20.78 0.66 5.68
C GLY A 173 -20.80 2.08 5.10
N PHE A 174 -21.13 3.06 5.96
CA PHE A 174 -21.21 4.48 5.59
C PHE A 174 -20.14 5.36 6.26
N ASP A 175 -19.45 4.83 7.26
CA ASP A 175 -18.40 5.54 8.00
C ASP A 175 -17.09 5.56 7.23
N THR A 176 -16.14 6.41 7.66
CA THR A 176 -14.78 6.40 7.13
C THR A 176 -14.20 4.98 7.21
N LEU A 177 -13.67 4.48 6.10
CA LEU A 177 -12.98 3.19 6.06
C LEU A 177 -11.57 3.35 6.63
N ALA A 178 -11.25 2.59 7.67
CA ALA A 178 -9.88 2.39 8.11
C ALA A 178 -9.19 1.36 7.21
N LEU A 179 -8.02 1.73 6.66
CA LEU A 179 -7.23 0.88 5.78
C LEU A 179 -5.81 0.72 6.32
N ASP A 180 -5.28 -0.50 6.31
CA ASP A 180 -3.84 -0.73 6.44
C ASP A 180 -3.40 -1.70 5.35
N MET A 181 -2.27 -1.41 4.72
CA MET A 181 -1.68 -2.23 3.66
C MET A 181 -0.17 -2.26 3.83
N VAL A 182 0.34 -3.37 4.37
CA VAL A 182 1.75 -3.51 4.73
C VAL A 182 2.30 -4.88 4.28
N GLY A 183 3.63 -4.97 4.20
CA GLY A 183 4.32 -6.23 3.96
C GLY A 183 4.21 -7.21 5.12
N ALA A 184 4.47 -8.49 4.83
CA ALA A 184 4.59 -9.52 5.86
C ALA A 184 5.63 -9.12 6.92
N ASN A 185 5.36 -9.44 8.19
CA ASN A 185 6.20 -9.07 9.34
C ASN A 185 6.41 -7.55 9.51
N HIS A 186 5.43 -6.74 9.11
CA HIS A 186 5.47 -5.26 9.17
C HIS A 186 6.59 -4.64 8.31
N GLY A 187 7.00 -5.31 7.24
CA GLY A 187 7.91 -4.76 6.24
C GLY A 187 7.17 -4.10 5.07
N LEU A 188 7.87 -3.95 3.94
CA LEU A 188 7.28 -3.54 2.67
C LEU A 188 6.64 -4.73 1.96
N ALA A 189 5.45 -4.55 1.39
CA ALA A 189 4.90 -5.51 0.45
C ALA A 189 5.61 -5.36 -0.91
N ASP A 190 6.11 -6.45 -1.49
CA ASP A 190 6.79 -6.43 -2.79
C ASP A 190 5.88 -5.83 -3.89
N TYR A 191 4.61 -6.23 -3.88
CA TYR A 191 3.60 -5.70 -4.79
C TYR A 191 2.21 -5.69 -4.14
N ALA A 192 1.50 -4.57 -4.27
CA ALA A 192 0.13 -4.45 -3.80
C ALA A 192 -0.80 -3.86 -4.86
N TRP A 193 -1.89 -4.56 -5.14
CA TRP A 193 -2.96 -4.11 -6.00
C TRP A 193 -4.26 -4.09 -5.20
N LEU A 194 -4.81 -2.89 -5.01
CA LEU A 194 -6.05 -2.67 -4.29
C LEU A 194 -6.96 -1.77 -5.11
N ARG A 195 -8.11 -2.32 -5.52
CA ARG A 195 -9.23 -1.52 -6.02
C ARG A 195 -10.30 -1.45 -4.95
N LEU A 196 -10.68 -0.24 -4.55
CA LEU A 196 -11.63 0.00 -3.47
C LEU A 196 -12.83 0.82 -3.96
N THR A 197 -14.02 0.23 -3.90
CA THR A 197 -15.28 0.93 -4.13
C THR A 197 -15.89 1.37 -2.81
N THR A 198 -16.00 2.67 -2.57
CA THR A 198 -16.62 3.27 -1.38
C THR A 198 -17.18 4.67 -1.67
N ASP A 199 -18.28 5.01 -1.01
CA ASP A 199 -18.83 6.38 -0.98
C ASP A 199 -18.29 7.20 0.21
N ALA A 200 -17.62 6.55 1.15
CA ALA A 200 -17.05 7.18 2.35
C ALA A 200 -15.64 7.72 2.10
N ALA A 201 -15.11 8.44 3.09
CA ALA A 201 -13.69 8.77 3.12
C ALA A 201 -12.87 7.52 3.47
N VAL A 202 -11.63 7.48 3.02
CA VAL A 202 -10.66 6.43 3.38
C VAL A 202 -9.55 7.05 4.21
N GLU A 203 -9.29 6.47 5.37
CA GLU A 203 -8.15 6.81 6.21
C GLU A 203 -7.24 5.58 6.32
N ALA A 204 -6.13 5.64 5.59
CA ALA A 204 -5.09 4.66 5.67
C ALA A 204 -4.13 5.00 6.81
N GLY A 205 -3.98 4.07 7.76
CA GLY A 205 -2.97 4.17 8.81
C GLY A 205 -1.59 4.03 8.21
N GLN A 206 -1.32 2.85 7.64
CA GLN A 206 -0.04 2.50 7.03
C GLN A 206 -0.20 2.00 5.59
N VAL A 207 0.66 2.48 4.70
CA VAL A 207 0.81 1.99 3.33
C VAL A 207 2.29 1.75 3.07
N HIS A 208 2.78 0.53 3.32
CA HIS A 208 4.19 0.15 3.26
C HIS A 208 4.42 -0.84 2.13
N VAL A 209 4.94 -0.35 1.00
CA VAL A 209 4.99 -1.09 -0.26
C VAL A 209 6.29 -0.78 -1.02
N GLU A 210 6.82 -1.76 -1.75
CA GLU A 210 7.78 -1.48 -2.80
C GLU A 210 7.06 -0.89 -4.00
N GLN A 211 6.02 -1.58 -4.47
CA GLN A 211 5.25 -1.24 -5.67
C GLN A 211 3.76 -1.37 -5.37
N ALA A 212 2.95 -0.38 -5.75
CA ALA A 212 1.51 -0.50 -5.56
C ALA A 212 0.63 0.26 -6.55
N GLU A 213 -0.52 -0.32 -6.86
CA GLU A 213 -1.66 0.34 -7.49
C GLU A 213 -2.81 0.42 -6.49
N LEU A 214 -3.21 1.65 -6.16
CA LEU A 214 -4.36 1.92 -5.30
C LEU A 214 -5.40 2.70 -6.09
N VAL A 215 -6.51 2.07 -6.42
CA VAL A 215 -7.60 2.67 -7.20
C VAL A 215 -8.85 2.76 -6.36
N THR A 216 -9.44 3.94 -6.24
CA THR A 216 -10.71 4.13 -5.54
C THR A 216 -11.60 5.17 -6.21
N ASN A 217 -12.92 5.03 -6.05
CA ASN A 217 -13.91 6.01 -6.53
C ASN A 217 -14.14 7.16 -5.55
N THR A 218 -13.71 7.05 -4.29
CA THR A 218 -13.85 8.16 -3.32
C THR A 218 -12.97 9.34 -3.73
N SER A 219 -13.40 10.56 -3.40
CA SER A 219 -12.59 11.76 -3.59
C SER A 219 -11.79 12.13 -2.35
N ARG A 220 -11.95 11.41 -1.23
CA ARG A 220 -11.33 11.71 0.07
C ARG A 220 -10.49 10.54 0.54
N LEU A 221 -9.16 10.68 0.47
CA LEU A 221 -8.20 9.67 0.89
C LEU A 221 -7.10 10.34 1.69
N ARG A 222 -6.85 9.82 2.89
CA ARG A 222 -5.74 10.19 3.74
C ARG A 222 -4.85 8.98 3.97
N ILE A 223 -3.54 9.16 3.85
CA ILE A 223 -2.51 8.18 4.22
C ILE A 223 -1.65 8.85 5.29
N ASN A 224 -1.72 8.32 6.51
CA ASN A 224 -1.02 8.89 7.66
C ASN A 224 0.47 8.55 7.64
N ASP A 225 0.84 7.35 7.17
CA ASP A 225 2.21 6.85 7.12
C ASP A 225 2.40 5.98 5.86
N ALA A 226 2.86 6.58 4.78
CA ALA A 226 3.26 5.86 3.57
C ALA A 226 4.76 5.61 3.59
N GLU A 227 5.18 4.42 3.16
CA GLU A 227 6.56 4.06 2.84
C GLU A 227 6.56 3.41 1.46
N VAL A 228 7.15 4.08 0.46
CA VAL A 228 7.09 3.64 -0.94
C VAL A 228 8.50 3.50 -1.50
N ALA A 229 9.04 2.29 -1.57
CA ALA A 229 10.44 2.13 -2.00
C ALA A 229 10.63 2.40 -3.50
N HIS A 230 9.67 1.98 -4.35
CA HIS A 230 9.78 2.14 -5.80
C HIS A 230 8.71 3.07 -6.35
N TRP A 231 7.45 2.64 -6.38
CA TRP A 231 6.39 3.44 -6.98
C TRP A 231 5.01 3.15 -6.39
N LEU A 232 4.16 4.17 -6.40
CA LEU A 232 2.74 4.07 -6.05
C LEU A 232 1.94 4.81 -7.11
N ASP A 233 1.06 4.08 -7.80
CA ASP A 233 0.05 4.64 -8.68
C ASP A 233 -1.27 4.76 -7.91
N LEU A 234 -1.67 6.01 -7.63
CA LEU A 234 -2.81 6.31 -6.80
C LEU A 234 -3.88 7.04 -7.61
N GLN A 235 -5.01 6.38 -7.82
CA GLN A 235 -6.16 6.94 -8.51
C GLN A 235 -7.34 7.05 -7.56
N THR A 236 -7.84 8.27 -7.36
CA THR A 236 -9.09 8.56 -6.64
C THR A 236 -10.20 8.91 -7.63
N GLY A 237 -11.41 9.17 -7.15
CA GLY A 237 -12.54 9.58 -7.98
C GLY A 237 -12.31 10.90 -8.74
N GLN A 238 -11.30 11.69 -8.36
CA GLN A 238 -10.97 12.96 -9.00
C GLN A 238 -9.48 13.08 -9.36
N LEU A 239 -8.58 12.56 -8.52
CA LEU A 239 -7.14 12.78 -8.59
C LEU A 239 -6.40 11.54 -9.12
N HIS A 240 -5.29 11.76 -9.82
CA HIS A 240 -4.33 10.73 -10.22
C HIS A 240 -2.95 11.20 -9.77
N ALA A 241 -2.46 10.61 -8.68
CA ALA A 241 -1.14 10.86 -8.13
C ALA A 241 -0.22 9.70 -8.50
N TYR A 242 1.04 10.02 -8.77
CA TYR A 242 2.05 9.00 -9.02
C TYR A 242 3.32 9.32 -8.23
N ILE A 243 3.76 8.37 -7.44
CA ILE A 243 5.02 8.42 -6.69
C ILE A 243 6.01 7.53 -7.45
N ASN A 244 7.23 8.00 -7.69
CA ASN A 244 8.24 7.20 -8.38
C ASN A 244 9.65 7.49 -7.90
N ASN A 245 10.12 6.74 -6.93
CA ASN A 245 11.43 6.92 -6.31
C ASN A 245 12.58 6.30 -7.12
N ILE A 246 12.28 5.66 -8.26
CA ILE A 246 13.30 5.11 -9.18
C ILE A 246 13.60 6.06 -10.35
N ASP A 247 12.57 6.63 -10.98
CA ASP A 247 12.71 7.42 -12.21
C ASP A 247 12.01 8.78 -12.09
N PRO A 248 12.76 9.90 -12.09
CA PRO A 248 12.18 11.24 -11.97
C PRO A 248 11.40 11.71 -13.21
N ARG A 249 11.39 10.96 -14.32
CA ARG A 249 10.69 11.36 -15.55
C ARG A 249 9.21 11.65 -15.30
N LEU A 250 8.75 12.77 -15.84
CA LEU A 250 7.36 13.20 -15.74
C LEU A 250 6.42 12.25 -16.48
N ARG A 251 5.31 11.90 -15.83
CA ARG A 251 4.21 11.11 -16.37
C ARG A 251 2.97 11.99 -16.61
N PRO A 252 2.03 11.56 -17.48
CA PRO A 252 0.79 12.30 -17.74
C PRO A 252 -0.24 12.14 -16.60
N VAL A 253 0.13 12.58 -15.39
CA VAL A 253 -0.66 12.46 -14.15
C VAL A 253 -1.10 13.83 -13.65
N HIS A 254 -1.97 13.87 -12.63
CA HIS A 254 -2.39 15.14 -12.03
C HIS A 254 -1.33 15.71 -11.09
N VAL A 255 -0.72 14.85 -10.27
CA VAL A 255 0.36 15.20 -9.34
C VAL A 255 1.41 14.11 -9.38
N GLN A 256 2.69 14.48 -9.45
CA GLN A 256 3.81 13.56 -9.34
C GLN A 256 4.67 13.91 -8.13
N ILE A 257 5.01 12.89 -7.36
CA ILE A 257 5.79 12.98 -6.13
C ILE A 257 7.11 12.21 -6.34
N TYR A 258 8.21 12.71 -5.78
CA TYR A 258 9.54 12.16 -5.96
C TYR A 258 10.40 12.31 -4.70
N GLU A 259 10.67 11.19 -4.00
CA GLU A 259 11.45 11.12 -2.75
C GLU A 259 12.55 10.06 -2.78
N PRO A 260 13.52 10.10 -3.72
CA PRO A 260 14.55 9.06 -3.84
C PRO A 260 15.70 9.22 -2.82
N TYR A 261 15.77 10.35 -2.09
CA TYR A 261 16.95 10.76 -1.32
C TYR A 261 16.70 10.76 0.18
N GLU A 262 15.51 10.34 0.62
CA GLU A 262 15.27 10.06 2.02
C GLU A 262 15.73 8.65 2.36
N PRO A 263 16.37 8.44 3.53
CA PRO A 263 16.73 7.10 3.98
C PRO A 263 15.51 6.18 4.16
N ASP A 264 14.31 6.76 4.26
CA ASP A 264 13.11 6.08 4.70
C ASP A 264 12.04 6.00 3.59
N THR A 265 12.08 6.86 2.56
CA THR A 265 11.01 6.99 1.53
C THR A 265 9.59 7.18 2.12
N ARG A 266 9.52 7.78 3.33
CA ARG A 266 8.28 7.93 4.10
C ARG A 266 7.64 9.30 3.92
N PHE A 267 6.32 9.33 3.89
CA PHE A 267 5.56 10.58 3.78
C PHE A 267 4.10 10.40 4.24
N ALA A 268 3.43 11.52 4.48
CA ALA A 268 2.00 11.59 4.67
C ALA A 268 1.33 12.24 3.45
N LEU A 269 0.07 11.87 3.21
CA LEU A 269 -0.71 12.33 2.07
C LEU A 269 -2.16 12.56 2.49
N ASP A 270 -2.75 13.68 2.11
CA ASP A 270 -4.17 13.97 2.31
C ASP A 270 -4.76 14.52 1.01
N ILE A 271 -5.76 13.83 0.47
CA ILE A 271 -6.44 14.17 -0.77
C ILE A 271 -7.90 14.47 -0.44
N ASP A 272 -8.35 15.67 -0.83
CA ASP A 272 -9.75 16.08 -0.80
C ASP A 272 -10.16 16.69 -2.15
N GLY A 273 -10.75 15.85 -3.00
CA GLY A 273 -11.19 16.20 -4.34
C GLY A 273 -10.03 16.64 -5.23
N ARG A 274 -9.86 17.95 -5.38
CA ARG A 274 -8.78 18.59 -6.18
C ARG A 274 -7.64 19.17 -5.36
N ALA A 275 -7.72 19.05 -4.05
CA ALA A 275 -6.66 19.44 -3.13
C ALA A 275 -5.82 18.21 -2.75
N LEU A 276 -4.50 18.41 -2.68
CA LEU A 276 -3.54 17.46 -2.16
C LEU A 276 -2.62 18.18 -1.19
N TRP A 277 -2.47 17.62 0.01
CA TRP A 277 -1.46 17.99 0.97
C TRP A 277 -0.47 16.83 1.12
N THR A 278 0.82 17.14 1.17
CA THR A 278 1.87 16.16 1.47
C THR A 278 3.09 16.84 2.06
N ASP A 279 3.84 16.13 2.90
CA ASP A 279 5.17 16.53 3.34
C ASP A 279 6.29 16.03 2.40
N ALA A 280 5.94 15.28 1.35
CA ALA A 280 6.85 14.86 0.30
C ALA A 280 7.12 15.96 -0.76
N TYR A 281 8.18 15.76 -1.53
CA TYR A 281 8.60 16.60 -2.62
C TYR A 281 7.75 16.34 -3.87
N VAL A 282 7.06 17.39 -4.32
CA VAL A 282 6.19 17.37 -5.49
C VAL A 282 6.98 17.83 -6.71
N SER A 283 7.27 16.90 -7.62
CA SER A 283 8.02 17.17 -8.83
C SER A 283 7.18 17.83 -9.92
N TYR A 284 5.88 17.55 -9.96
CA TYR A 284 4.97 18.15 -10.94
C TYR A 284 3.53 18.16 -10.45
N TYR A 285 2.76 19.16 -10.89
CA TYR A 285 1.31 19.16 -10.76
C TYR A 285 0.67 19.88 -11.94
N ARG A 286 -0.45 19.34 -12.41
CA ARG A 286 -1.18 19.89 -13.56
C ARG A 286 -1.92 21.18 -13.18
N PRO A 287 -2.05 22.17 -14.08
CA PRO A 287 -2.88 23.35 -13.84
C PRO A 287 -4.31 22.99 -13.42
N GLY A 288 -4.85 23.68 -12.41
CA GLY A 288 -6.19 23.45 -11.86
C GLY A 288 -6.24 22.57 -10.61
N TRP A 289 -5.09 22.04 -10.16
CA TRP A 289 -4.92 21.30 -8.91
C TRP A 289 -4.34 22.19 -7.82
N GLN A 290 -4.77 21.98 -6.57
CA GLN A 290 -4.24 22.69 -5.41
C GLN A 290 -3.32 21.76 -4.64
N VAL A 291 -2.03 22.09 -4.57
CA VAL A 291 -1.03 21.28 -3.88
C VAL A 291 -0.38 22.09 -2.77
N ASP A 292 -0.47 21.62 -1.53
CA ASP A 292 0.19 22.23 -0.37
C ASP A 292 1.30 21.32 0.17
N THR A 293 2.46 21.92 0.41
CA THR A 293 3.70 21.25 0.85
C THR A 293 4.40 22.12 1.90
N PRO A 294 3.90 22.17 3.15
CA PRO A 294 4.28 23.20 4.11
C PRO A 294 5.72 23.07 4.65
N THR A 295 6.37 21.93 4.46
CA THR A 295 7.65 21.61 5.12
C THR A 295 8.56 20.77 4.23
N TYR A 296 9.23 21.41 3.28
CA TYR A 296 10.54 20.91 2.86
C TYR A 296 11.59 21.45 3.84
N SER A 297 11.98 20.67 4.84
CA SER A 297 13.00 21.10 5.82
C SER A 297 14.39 21.13 5.18
N THR A 298 15.11 22.21 5.47
CA THR A 298 16.37 22.74 4.92
C THR A 298 17.63 21.88 4.95
N ASP A 299 17.62 20.64 5.47
CA ASP A 299 18.85 19.83 5.63
C ASP A 299 19.17 18.90 4.45
N ARG A 300 18.54 19.13 3.29
CA ARG A 300 18.56 18.21 2.15
C ARG A 300 19.40 18.81 1.02
N ASP A 301 20.57 18.22 0.76
CA ASP A 301 21.59 18.74 -0.17
C ASP A 301 21.04 19.02 -1.57
N ALA A 302 21.19 20.27 -2.00
CA ALA A 302 20.55 20.87 -3.18
C ALA A 302 21.25 20.58 -4.53
N TRP A 303 22.01 19.51 -4.64
CA TRP A 303 22.81 19.23 -5.84
C TRP A 303 22.14 18.13 -6.66
N HIS A 304 21.60 18.50 -7.83
CA HIS A 304 21.02 17.66 -8.91
C HIS A 304 19.48 17.60 -9.07
N ARG A 305 18.78 18.73 -9.26
CA ARG A 305 17.35 18.70 -9.68
C ARG A 305 17.07 19.66 -10.85
N ASP A 306 16.90 19.10 -12.05
CA ASP A 306 16.18 19.71 -13.18
C ASP A 306 14.72 19.25 -13.10
N VAL A 307 13.87 19.99 -12.41
CA VAL A 307 12.44 19.66 -12.25
C VAL A 307 11.63 20.97 -12.33
N GLU A 308 10.33 20.94 -12.62
CA GLU A 308 9.43 22.12 -12.69
C GLU A 308 8.24 21.92 -11.74
N GLY A 309 8.27 22.50 -10.52
CA GLY A 309 7.22 22.28 -9.51
C GLY A 309 7.19 23.28 -8.35
N ARG A 310 6.16 23.22 -7.49
CA ARG A 310 5.94 24.15 -6.35
C ARG A 310 7.04 24.07 -5.30
N SER A 311 7.60 22.88 -5.07
CA SER A 311 8.76 22.70 -4.19
C SER A 311 9.99 23.43 -4.71
N ILE A 312 10.13 23.58 -6.05
CA ILE A 312 11.18 24.40 -6.66
C ILE A 312 10.86 25.87 -6.63
N GLU A 313 9.59 26.27 -6.78
CA GLU A 313 9.21 27.67 -6.50
C GLU A 313 9.55 28.03 -5.05
N SER A 314 9.36 27.11 -4.10
CA SER A 314 9.76 27.30 -2.70
C SER A 314 11.27 27.31 -2.51
N ASP A 315 12.01 26.37 -3.12
CA ASP A 315 13.48 26.31 -3.07
C ASP A 315 14.10 27.54 -3.74
N LEU A 316 13.64 27.93 -4.93
CA LEU A 316 14.07 29.13 -5.64
C LEU A 316 13.75 30.38 -4.82
N ASN A 317 12.55 30.49 -4.24
CA ASN A 317 12.20 31.63 -3.39
C ASN A 317 13.02 31.65 -2.09
N ARG A 318 13.39 30.49 -1.55
CA ARG A 318 14.26 30.36 -0.37
C ARG A 318 15.69 30.73 -0.71
N ASP A 319 16.23 30.23 -1.81
CA ASP A 319 17.58 30.53 -2.29
C ASP A 319 17.70 32.00 -2.65
N LEU A 320 16.69 32.59 -3.30
CA LEU A 320 16.61 34.04 -3.53
C LEU A 320 16.58 34.84 -2.22
N ARG A 321 15.87 34.36 -1.18
CA ARG A 321 15.87 35.00 0.15
C ARG A 321 17.20 34.82 0.89
N THR A 322 17.87 33.69 0.71
CA THR A 322 19.16 33.38 1.34
C THR A 322 20.28 34.18 0.66
N LEU A 323 20.28 34.27 -0.67
CA LEU A 323 21.15 35.17 -1.43
C LEU A 323 20.87 36.64 -1.07
N ALA A 324 19.61 37.07 -0.96
CA ALA A 324 19.28 38.43 -0.55
C ALA A 324 19.77 38.80 0.86
N LYS A 325 20.02 37.81 1.74
CA LYS A 325 20.63 38.02 3.06
C LYS A 325 22.16 38.15 3.01
N HIS A 326 22.81 37.69 1.94
CA HIS A 326 24.27 37.67 1.79
C HIS A 326 24.80 38.66 0.74
N VAL A 327 23.92 39.41 0.09
CA VAL A 327 24.26 40.38 -0.95
C VAL A 327 24.27 41.80 -0.37
N GLU A 328 25.42 42.48 -0.45
CA GLU A 328 25.57 43.90 -0.08
C GLU A 328 24.66 44.82 -0.93
N PRO A 329 24.27 46.01 -0.42
CA PRO A 329 23.40 46.93 -1.15
C PRO A 329 24.09 47.41 -2.44
N GLY A 330 23.64 46.91 -3.61
CA GLY A 330 24.14 47.34 -4.92
C GLY A 330 24.31 46.24 -5.97
N PHE A 331 24.18 44.96 -5.60
CA PHE A 331 24.27 43.86 -6.56
C PHE A 331 22.92 43.62 -7.25
N VAL A 332 22.90 43.72 -8.58
CA VAL A 332 21.77 43.29 -9.41
C VAL A 332 21.97 41.81 -9.72
N LEU A 333 21.14 40.96 -9.13
CA LEU A 333 21.11 39.54 -9.48
C LEU A 333 20.70 39.40 -10.96
N PRO A 334 21.41 38.60 -11.78
CA PRO A 334 20.89 38.20 -13.08
C PRO A 334 19.61 37.41 -12.81
N THR A 335 18.48 37.93 -13.25
CA THR A 335 17.25 37.16 -13.32
C THR A 335 17.53 36.01 -14.28
N PRO A 336 17.46 34.72 -13.86
CA PRO A 336 17.38 33.66 -14.84
C PRO A 336 16.15 33.97 -15.70
N ALA A 337 16.30 33.89 -17.02
CA ALA A 337 15.21 34.10 -17.94
C ALA A 337 14.14 33.03 -17.66
N MET A 338 13.19 33.35 -16.77
CA MET A 338 11.91 32.67 -16.76
C MET A 338 11.34 32.84 -18.16
N PRO A 339 10.92 31.79 -18.87
CA PRO A 339 10.14 31.97 -20.07
C PRO A 339 8.97 32.89 -19.68
N ALA A 340 8.95 34.07 -20.31
CA ALA A 340 7.96 35.08 -20.03
C ALA A 340 6.58 34.42 -20.12
N ARG A 341 5.76 34.61 -19.09
CA ARG A 341 4.34 34.26 -19.09
C ARG A 341 3.76 34.59 -20.46
N VAL A 342 3.40 33.57 -21.23
CA VAL A 342 2.74 33.71 -22.53
C VAL A 342 1.28 34.10 -22.24
N ASN A 343 1.07 35.36 -21.90
CA ASN A 343 -0.22 36.03 -22.05
C ASN A 343 -0.10 36.96 -23.26
N ALA A 344 -0.29 36.42 -24.47
CA ALA A 344 -0.77 37.11 -25.68
C ALA A 344 -0.30 36.40 -26.96
N TRP A 345 -0.78 35.19 -27.24
CA TRP A 345 -0.61 34.59 -28.57
C TRP A 345 -1.99 34.20 -29.11
N GLY A 346 -2.43 34.90 -30.14
CA GLY A 346 -3.63 34.57 -30.90
C GLY A 346 -3.41 33.31 -31.75
N PRO A 347 -4.48 32.71 -32.29
CA PRO A 347 -4.37 31.49 -33.07
C PRO A 347 -3.69 31.79 -34.40
N GLY A 348 -2.43 31.37 -34.57
CA GLY A 348 -1.75 31.46 -35.87
C GLY A 348 -0.22 31.36 -35.88
N ASP A 349 0.48 31.66 -34.79
CA ASP A 349 1.94 31.84 -34.88
C ASP A 349 2.76 30.64 -34.38
N ALA A 350 3.71 30.21 -35.22
CA ALA A 350 4.62 29.10 -34.96
C ALA A 350 5.66 29.45 -33.87
N ALA A 351 5.91 28.50 -32.96
CA ALA A 351 6.86 28.66 -31.86
C ALA A 351 8.32 28.76 -32.36
N PRO A 352 9.16 29.67 -31.81
CA PRO A 352 10.58 29.73 -32.15
C PRO A 352 11.38 28.61 -31.46
N ARG A 353 12.31 28.01 -32.20
CA ARG A 353 13.32 27.07 -31.65
C ARG A 353 14.46 27.87 -31.01
N VAL A 354 14.80 27.55 -29.76
CA VAL A 354 15.97 28.11 -29.06
C VAL A 354 17.01 27.03 -28.80
N ARG A 355 18.27 27.30 -29.17
CA ARG A 355 19.46 26.49 -28.81
C ARG A 355 20.07 27.03 -27.52
N VAL A 356 20.40 26.16 -26.59
CA VAL A 356 21.15 26.48 -25.37
C VAL A 356 22.64 26.28 -25.63
N GLY A 357 23.46 27.30 -25.31
CA GLY A 357 24.92 27.21 -25.29
C GLY A 357 25.42 27.03 -23.86
N LEU A 358 26.33 26.07 -23.64
CA LEU A 358 27.04 25.87 -22.37
C LEU A 358 28.07 26.99 -22.14
N VAL A 359 28.10 27.54 -20.93
CA VAL A 359 29.19 28.39 -20.43
C VAL A 359 29.93 27.64 -19.32
N SER A 360 31.23 27.40 -19.53
CA SER A 360 32.17 26.85 -18.54
C SER A 360 32.81 28.01 -17.77
N ILE A 361 32.74 27.97 -16.43
CA ILE A 361 33.45 28.92 -15.56
C ILE A 361 34.78 28.27 -15.12
N ARG A 362 35.88 28.73 -15.72
CA ARG A 362 37.25 28.60 -15.19
C ARG A 362 37.68 29.98 -14.71
N GLY A 363 38.25 30.08 -13.52
CA GLY A 363 39.08 31.22 -13.13
C GLY A 363 38.87 31.67 -11.69
N LEU A 364 39.60 31.06 -10.76
CA LEU A 364 40.08 31.72 -9.55
C LEU A 364 41.59 31.93 -9.72
N GLU A 365 41.94 33.21 -9.75
CA GLU A 365 43.16 33.85 -9.29
C GLU A 365 44.49 33.62 -10.03
N GLU A 366 44.93 34.73 -10.65
CA GLU A 366 46.27 35.04 -11.09
C GLU A 366 47.21 35.22 -9.87
N GLU A 367 48.38 34.60 -9.90
CA GLU A 367 49.57 35.17 -9.28
C GLU A 367 50.63 35.38 -10.38
N LEU A 368 50.98 36.65 -10.57
CA LEU A 368 51.92 37.17 -11.55
C LEU A 368 53.35 36.66 -11.28
N THR A 369 54.01 36.14 -12.31
CA THR A 369 55.44 36.40 -12.56
C THR A 369 55.71 36.45 -14.07
N VAL A 370 55.92 37.68 -14.55
CA VAL A 370 56.63 38.10 -15.78
C VAL A 370 58.09 37.63 -15.66
N SER A 371 58.92 37.24 -16.63
CA SER A 371 59.07 37.28 -18.10
C SER A 371 60.06 36.12 -18.43
N GLU A 372 60.22 35.57 -19.63
CA GLU A 372 60.90 36.17 -20.79
C GLU A 372 60.86 35.12 -21.92
N GLN A 373 60.65 35.58 -23.17
CA GLN A 373 60.77 34.78 -24.39
C GLN A 373 62.25 34.43 -24.63
N GLU A 374 62.56 33.23 -25.14
CA GLU A 374 63.24 33.08 -26.43
C GLU A 374 63.32 31.62 -26.94
N THR A 375 62.83 31.45 -28.18
CA THR A 375 63.37 30.67 -29.32
C THR A 375 63.66 29.15 -29.25
N ALA A 376 62.88 28.44 -30.08
CA ALA A 376 63.30 27.63 -31.25
C ALA A 376 63.92 26.22 -31.10
N GLY A 377 63.39 25.32 -31.94
CA GLY A 377 64.03 24.09 -32.45
C GLY A 377 63.87 22.88 -31.53
N GLU A 378 63.76 21.64 -31.97
CA GLU A 378 63.74 21.00 -33.29
C GLU A 378 63.35 19.54 -33.00
N GLU A 379 62.91 18.81 -34.04
CA GLU A 379 62.66 17.36 -34.04
C GLU A 379 63.81 16.55 -33.41
N ILE A 380 63.51 15.49 -32.65
CA ILE A 380 63.64 14.05 -33.03
C ILE A 380 62.62 13.23 -32.23
#